data_AF-A0A521BBL3-F1
#
_entry.id   AF-A0A521BBL3-F1
#
_cell.length_a   1.000
_cell.length_b   1.000
_cell.length_c   1.000
_cell.angle_alpha   90.00
_cell.angle_beta   90.00
_cell.angle_gamma   90.00
#
_symmetry.space_group_name_H-M   'P 1'
#
loop_
_entity.id
_entity.type
_entity.pdbx_description
1 polymer ?
#
loop_
_entity_poly.entity_id
_entity_poly.type
_entity_poly.pdbx_seq_one_letter_code
_entity_poly.pdbx_strand_id
1 'polypeptide(L)' 'MDTLHYNTGDMILTINYPIDESGHYCIETEDDTELGHLYIDDFDEHHHTPVWKGTTEEVNIIAAELGEFIERSDL' A
#
# COMPACT_ATOMS: atom_id res chain seq x y z
N MET A 1 -5.12 -13.28 -7.58
CA MET A 1 -4.22 -12.40 -6.82
C MET A 1 -3.91 -11.27 -7.74
N ASP A 2 -4.43 -10.10 -7.39
CA ASP A 2 -4.26 -8.89 -8.16
C ASP A 2 -3.06 -8.13 -7.60
N THR A 3 -2.25 -7.58 -8.49
CA THR A 3 -0.96 -6.98 -8.15
C THR A 3 -0.77 -5.66 -8.88
N LEU A 4 -0.39 -4.63 -8.16
CA LEU A 4 0.05 -3.36 -8.73
C LEU A 4 1.56 -3.26 -8.64
N HIS A 5 2.16 -2.62 -9.64
CA HIS A 5 3.58 -2.28 -9.62
C HIS A 5 3.70 -0.77 -9.48
N TYR A 6 4.40 -0.34 -8.44
CA TYR A 6 4.62 1.06 -8.13
C TYR A 6 6.10 1.40 -8.23
N ASN A 7 6.46 2.38 -9.06
CA ASN A 7 7.85 2.78 -9.25
C ASN A 7 8.10 4.05 -8.41
N THR A 8 8.92 3.93 -7.36
CA THR A 8 9.27 5.04 -6.47
C THR A 8 10.34 5.97 -7.06
N GLY A 9 10.91 5.61 -8.21
CA GLY A 9 12.05 6.27 -8.85
C GLY A 9 13.39 5.60 -8.53
N ASP A 10 13.55 5.11 -7.30
CA ASP A 10 14.76 4.40 -6.84
C ASP A 10 14.60 2.88 -6.87
N MET A 11 13.37 2.37 -6.71
CA MET A 11 13.05 0.93 -6.73
C MET A 11 11.65 0.67 -7.27
N ILE A 12 11.41 -0.55 -7.75
CA ILE A 12 10.07 -1.03 -8.09
C ILE A 12 9.51 -1.78 -6.88
N LEU A 13 8.32 -1.36 -6.47
CA LEU A 13 7.52 -2.00 -5.43
C LEU A 13 6.39 -2.81 -6.07
N THR A 14 6.13 -3.97 -5.49
CA THR A 14 4.99 -4.84 -5.81
C THR A 14 3.99 -4.73 -4.67
N ILE A 15 2.75 -4.35 -5.00
CA ILE A 15 1.64 -4.23 -4.06
C ILE A 15 0.66 -5.36 -4.37
N ASN A 16 0.50 -6.29 -3.43
CA ASN A 16 -0.36 -7.47 -3.60
C ASN A 16 -1.70 -7.31 -2.86
N TYR A 17 -2.81 -7.61 -3.55
CA TYR A 17 -4.16 -7.28 -3.12
C TYR A 17 -5.05 -8.52 -2.92
N PRO A 18 -5.90 -8.49 -1.88
CA PRO A 18 -5.47 -8.42 -0.48
C PRO A 18 -4.89 -9.79 -0.07
N ILE A 19 -3.82 -9.82 0.74
CA ILE A 19 -3.20 -11.11 1.11
C ILE A 19 -3.87 -11.75 2.32
N ASP A 20 -4.32 -10.95 3.30
CA ASP A 20 -4.90 -11.47 4.54
C ASP A 20 -6.40 -11.20 4.70
N GLU A 21 -7.03 -11.94 5.61
CA GLU A 21 -8.47 -11.80 5.94
C GLU A 21 -8.80 -10.43 6.56
N SER A 22 -7.80 -9.63 6.91
CA SER A 22 -7.95 -8.27 7.47
C SER A 22 -7.96 -7.19 6.39
N GLY A 23 -7.76 -7.55 5.13
CA GLY A 23 -7.75 -6.61 4.00
C GLY A 23 -6.45 -5.83 3.89
N HIS A 24 -5.34 -6.35 4.44
CA HIS A 24 -4.04 -5.73 4.29
C HIS A 24 -3.40 -6.06 2.94
N TYR A 25 -2.65 -5.08 2.45
CA TYR A 25 -1.92 -5.14 1.20
C TYR A 25 -0.47 -5.44 1.52
N CYS A 26 0.09 -6.48 0.93
CA CYS A 26 1.51 -6.77 1.12
C CYS A 26 2.33 -5.90 0.17
N ILE A 27 3.36 -5.26 0.71
CA ILE A 27 4.30 -4.42 -0.03
C ILE A 27 5.64 -5.13 -0.07
N GLU A 28 6.08 -5.45 -1.29
CA GLU A 28 7.32 -6.18 -1.58
C GLU A 28 8.19 -5.36 -2.54
N THR A 29 9.48 -5.65 -2.56
CA THR A 29 10.38 -5.16 -3.61
C THR A 29 10.26 -6.02 -4.87
N GLU A 30 10.91 -5.60 -5.96
CA GLU A 30 11.05 -6.40 -7.19
C GLU A 30 11.76 -7.75 -7.01
N ASP A 31 12.50 -7.93 -5.91
CA ASP A 31 13.20 -9.17 -5.54
C ASP A 31 12.37 -10.06 -4.57
N ASP A 32 11.05 -9.88 -4.52
CA ASP A 32 10.13 -10.59 -3.62
C ASP A 32 10.51 -10.44 -2.12
N THR A 33 11.12 -9.31 -1.74
CA THR A 33 11.45 -9.01 -0.34
C THR A 33 10.34 -8.19 0.29
N GLU A 34 9.67 -8.74 1.31
CA GLU A 34 8.61 -8.04 2.05
C GLU A 34 9.16 -6.84 2.84
N LEU A 35 8.62 -5.65 2.56
CA LEU A 35 8.87 -4.42 3.31
C LEU A 35 7.86 -4.22 4.44
N GLY A 36 6.66 -4.79 4.28
CA GLY A 36 5.60 -4.78 5.27
C GLY A 36 4.23 -4.75 4.63
N HIS A 37 3.25 -4.27 5.38
CA HIS A 37 1.85 -4.28 4.98
C HIS A 37 1.25 -2.88 5.05
N LEU A 38 0.35 -2.58 4.13
CA LEU A 38 -0.41 -1.34 4.06
C LEU A 38 -1.88 -1.62 4.38
N TYR A 39 -2.48 -0.76 5.20
CA TYR A 39 -3.86 -0.89 5.63
C TYR A 39 -4.51 0.48 5.86
N ILE A 40 -5.84 0.49 5.90
CA ILE A 40 -6.62 1.68 6.26
C ILE A 40 -6.72 1.72 7.79
N ASP A 41 -6.13 2.74 8.41
CA ASP A 41 -6.14 2.96 9.88
C ASP A 41 -7.39 3.72 10.31
N ASP A 42 -7.81 4.69 9.51
CA ASP A 42 -8.96 5.55 9.77
C ASP A 42 -9.58 6.07 8.47
N PHE A 43 -10.69 6.79 8.58
CA PHE A 43 -11.34 7.47 7.46
C PHE A 43 -11.45 8.96 7.77
N ASP A 44 -10.83 9.80 6.95
CA ASP A 44 -10.96 11.25 7.08
C ASP A 44 -12.35 11.69 6.62
N GLU A 45 -13.24 11.93 7.58
CA GLU A 45 -14.61 12.38 7.33
C GLU A 45 -14.69 13.76 6.65
N HIS A 46 -13.65 14.59 6.72
CA HIS A 46 -13.67 15.92 6.10
C HIS A 46 -13.41 15.86 4.60
N HIS A 47 -12.46 15.02 4.19
CA HIS A 47 -12.08 14.86 2.79
C HIS A 47 -12.75 13.65 2.13
N HIS A 48 -13.46 12.82 2.90
CA HIS A 48 -14.03 11.53 2.49
C HIS A 48 -12.97 10.61 1.86
N THR A 49 -11.79 10.54 2.47
CA THR A 49 -10.66 9.73 1.99
C THR A 49 -10.14 8.82 3.09
N PRO A 50 -9.74 7.57 2.79
CA PRO A 50 -9.09 6.69 3.74
C PRO A 50 -7.73 7.24 4.19
N VAL A 51 -7.41 7.01 5.45
CA VAL A 51 -6.09 7.29 6.03
C VAL A 51 -5.30 5.99 6.01
N TRP A 52 -4.30 5.94 5.14
CA TRP A 52 -3.45 4.78 4.94
C TRP A 52 -2.26 4.75 5.90
N LYS A 53 -1.88 3.57 6.34
CA LYS A 53 -0.80 3.35 7.32
C LYS A 53 -0.02 2.08 7.03
N GLY A 54 1.27 2.13 7.29
CA GLY A 54 2.17 0.98 7.17
C GLY A 54 2.33 0.22 8.48
N THR A 55 2.64 -1.07 8.42
CA THR A 55 3.05 -1.86 9.58
C THR A 55 4.53 -1.65 9.95
N THR A 56 5.36 -1.18 9.01
CA THR A 56 6.78 -0.87 9.22
C THR A 56 7.05 0.62 9.00
N GLU A 57 8.17 1.13 9.54
CA GLU A 57 8.55 2.54 9.36
C GLU A 57 8.70 2.90 7.88
N GLU A 58 9.32 2.01 7.10
CA GLU A 58 9.52 2.17 5.64
C GLU A 58 8.19 2.27 4.89
N VAL A 59 7.27 1.32 5.11
CA VAL A 59 5.95 1.37 4.48
C VAL A 59 5.15 2.58 4.97
N ASN A 60 5.29 2.97 6.24
CA ASN A 60 4.59 4.12 6.79
C ASN A 60 5.05 5.46 6.19
N ILE A 61 6.33 5.58 5.81
CA ILE A 61 6.85 6.76 5.10
C ILE A 61 6.17 6.93 3.74
N ILE A 62 5.86 5.83 3.05
CA ILE A 62 5.27 5.83 1.71
C ILE A 62 3.75 5.54 1.69
N ALA A 63 3.13 5.32 2.85
CA ALA A 63 1.76 4.82 2.97
C ALA A 63 0.72 5.72 2.29
N ALA A 64 0.83 7.03 2.46
CA ALA A 64 -0.08 7.99 1.83
C ALA A 64 0.00 7.94 0.30
N GLU A 65 1.22 7.81 -0.26
CA GLU A 65 1.46 7.77 -1.69
C GLU A 65 0.94 6.46 -2.30
N LEU A 66 1.23 5.32 -1.67
CA LEU A 66 0.71 4.02 -2.07
C LEU A 66 -0.81 3.97 -1.98
N GLY A 67 -1.39 4.56 -0.93
CA GLY A 67 -2.83 4.67 -0.76
C GLY A 67 -3.51 5.44 -1.89
N GLU A 68 -3.02 6.64 -2.21
CA GLU A 68 -3.52 7.45 -3.33
C GLU A 68 -3.39 6.70 -4.67
N PHE A 69 -2.29 5.96 -4.85
CA PHE A 69 -2.08 5.15 -6.04
C PHE A 69 -3.07 3.98 -6.15
N ILE A 70 -3.32 3.27 -5.06
CA ILE A 70 -4.32 2.19 -5.00
C ILE A 70 -5.71 2.74 -5.33
N GLU A 71 -6.13 3.85 -4.73
CA GLU A 71 -7.45 4.45 -4.97
C GLU A 71 -7.66 4.94 -6.41
N ARG A 72 -6.57 5.26 -7.11
CA ARG A 72 -6.60 5.62 -8.53
C ARG A 72 -6.49 4.43 -9.47
N SER A 73 -6.02 3.30 -8.95
CA SER A 73 -5.92 2.07 -9.72
C SER A 73 -7.32 1.45 -9.83
N ASP A 74 -7.65 0.84 -10.98
CA ASP A 74 -8.94 0.14 -11.19
C ASP A 74 -9.05 -1.18 -10.40
N LEU A 75 -8.36 -1.29 -9.26
CA LEU A 75 -8.24 -2.51 -8.47
C LEU A 75 -9.31 -2.60 -7.37
#